data_AF-A0A352RZD2-F1
#
_entry.id   AF-A0A352RZD2-F1
#
_cell.length_a   1.000
_cell.length_b   1.000
_cell.length_c   1.000
_cell.angle_alpha   90.00
_cell.angle_beta   90.00
_cell.angle_gamma   90.00
#
_symmetry.space_group_name_H-M   'P 1'
#
loop_
_entity.id
_entity.type
_entity.pdbx_description
1 polymer ?
#
loop_
_entity_poly.entity_id
_entity_poly.type
_entity_poly.pdbx_seq_one_letter_code
_entity_poly.pdbx_strand_id
1 'polypeptide(L)' 'LVALAVFLGHLFPLYHRFAGGKGVATAAGILFAIDPILGAGTLATWLIIV' A
#
# COMPACT_ATOMS: atom_id res chain seq x y z
N LEU A 1 4.63 -11.53 -6.51
CA LEU A 1 3.24 -12.07 -6.45
C LEU A 1 2.51 -11.67 -5.17
N VAL A 2 3.07 -11.91 -3.97
CA VAL A 2 2.42 -11.57 -2.69
C VAL A 2 2.05 -10.09 -2.55
N ALA A 3 2.98 -9.18 -2.86
CA ALA A 3 2.71 -7.72 -2.80
C ALA A 3 1.50 -7.31 -3.66
N LEU A 4 1.42 -7.83 -4.90
CA LEU A 4 0.28 -7.58 -5.79
C LEU A 4 -1.02 -8.15 -5.22
N ALA A 5 -0.99 -9.37 -4.69
CA ALA A 5 -2.18 -10.01 -4.12
C ALA A 5 -2.73 -9.21 -2.91
N VAL A 6 -1.86 -8.76 -2.02
CA VAL A 6 -2.25 -7.96 -0.84
C VAL A 6 -2.76 -6.57 -1.26
N PHE A 7 -2.09 -5.92 -2.23
CA PHE A 7 -2.52 -4.62 -2.73
C PHE A 7 -3.89 -4.70 -3.42
N LEU A 8 -4.08 -5.68 -4.32
CA LEU A 8 -5.36 -5.90 -4.99
C LEU A 8 -6.45 -6.33 -4.02
N GLY A 9 -6.14 -7.16 -3.03
CA GLY A 9 -7.09 -7.54 -1.97
C GLY A 9 -7.57 -6.37 -1.12
N HIS A 10 -6.78 -5.29 -1.01
CA HIS A 10 -7.19 -4.06 -0.34
C HIS A 10 -8.07 -3.15 -1.22
N LEU A 11 -7.78 -3.08 -2.53
CA LEU A 11 -8.58 -2.29 -3.49
C LEU A 11 -9.91 -2.97 -3.83
N PHE A 12 -9.89 -4.29 -3.95
CA PHE A 12 -11.02 -5.13 -4.37
C PHE A 12 -11.26 -6.27 -3.36
N PRO A 13 -11.58 -5.95 -2.10
CA PRO A 13 -11.81 -6.95 -1.06
C PRO A 13 -13.07 -7.78 -1.34
N LEU A 14 -12.93 -9.10 -1.30
CA LEU A 14 -14.03 -10.05 -1.48
C LEU A 14 -15.15 -9.84 -0.45
N TYR A 15 -14.79 -9.55 0.80
CA TYR A 15 -15.73 -9.42 1.92
C TYR A 15 -16.47 -8.08 1.98
N HIS A 16 -16.03 -7.08 1.19
CA HIS A 16 -16.69 -5.76 1.10
C HIS A 16 -17.24 -5.51 -0.31
N ARG A 17 -17.72 -6.56 -0.99
CA ARG A 17 -18.35 -6.47 -2.32
C ARG A 17 -17.46 -5.77 -3.35
N PHE A 18 -16.15 -6.00 -3.27
CA PHE A 18 -15.13 -5.37 -4.13
C PHE A 18 -15.07 -3.83 -4.03
N ALA A 19 -15.64 -3.22 -2.98
CA ALA A 19 -15.53 -1.80 -2.68
C ALA A 19 -14.45 -1.58 -1.61
N GLY A 20 -13.20 -1.43 -2.03
CA GLY A 20 -12.06 -1.26 -1.15
C GLY A 20 -11.64 0.19 -0.90
N GLY A 21 -10.47 0.32 -0.26
CA GLY A 21 -9.86 1.62 0.06
C GLY A 21 -8.90 2.12 -1.01
N LYS A 22 -8.21 3.24 -0.72
CA LYS A 22 -7.23 3.86 -1.63
C LYS A 22 -5.87 3.13 -1.71
N GLY A 23 -5.60 2.16 -0.84
CA GLY A 23 -4.36 1.36 -0.89
C GLY A 23 -3.09 2.02 -0.34
N VAL A 24 -3.15 3.27 0.15
CA VAL A 24 -1.96 4.04 0.57
C VAL A 24 -1.17 3.33 1.69
N ALA A 25 -1.84 2.91 2.77
CA ALA A 25 -1.18 2.21 3.88
C ALA A 25 -0.60 0.85 3.44
N THR A 26 -1.32 0.13 2.58
CA THR A 26 -0.89 -1.16 2.05
C THR A 26 0.34 -1.02 1.15
N ALA A 27 0.37 -0.02 0.27
CA ALA A 27 1.53 0.30 -0.57
C ALA A 27 2.74 0.70 0.28
N ALA A 28 2.55 1.56 1.29
CA ALA A 28 3.62 1.94 2.21
C ALA A 28 4.21 0.71 2.92
N GLY A 29 3.35 -0.17 3.47
CA GLY A 29 3.79 -1.41 4.12
C GLY A 29 4.55 -2.35 3.17
N ILE A 30 4.09 -2.48 1.92
CA ILE A 30 4.79 -3.25 0.88
C ILE A 30 6.18 -2.67 0.61
N LEU A 31 6.30 -1.36 0.45
CA LEU A 31 7.59 -0.71 0.18
C LEU A 31 8.55 -0.89 1.35
N PHE A 32 8.10 -0.69 2.59
CA PHE A 32 8.90 -0.94 3.80
C PHE A 32 9.36 -2.39 3.92
N ALA A 33 8.54 -3.36 3.50
CA ALA A 33 8.90 -4.78 3.55
C ALA A 33 9.90 -5.18 2.45
N ILE A 34 9.91 -4.48 1.30
CA ILE A 34 10.85 -4.72 0.20
C ILE A 34 12.18 -4.01 0.48
N ASP A 35 12.13 -2.73 0.79
CA ASP A 35 13.28 -1.89 1.08
C ASP A 35 12.89 -0.77 2.08
N PRO A 36 13.41 -0.81 3.32
CA PRO A 36 13.06 0.18 4.34
C PRO A 36 13.42 1.63 3.97
N ILE A 37 14.48 1.85 3.19
CA ILE A 37 14.91 3.20 2.77
C ILE A 37 13.93 3.74 1.74
N LEU A 38 13.51 2.90 0.78
CA LEU A 38 12.54 3.25 -0.24
C LEU A 38 11.15 3.50 0.38
N GLY A 39 10.76 2.68 1.35
CA GLY A 39 9.55 2.89 2.16
C GLY A 39 9.59 4.22 2.91
N ALA A 40 10.68 4.52 3.61
CA ALA A 40 10.87 5.77 4.35
C ALA A 40 10.88 6.99 3.42
N GLY A 41 11.57 6.91 2.28
CA GLY A 41 11.60 7.98 1.28
C GLY A 41 10.21 8.27 0.71
N THR A 42 9.46 7.22 0.37
CA THR A 42 8.07 7.37 -0.13
C THR A 42 7.14 7.93 0.94
N LEU A 43 7.27 7.50 2.19
CA LEU A 43 6.49 8.05 3.30
C LEU A 43 6.82 9.53 3.54
N ALA A 44 8.10 9.90 3.48
CA ALA A 44 8.55 11.27 3.63
C ALA A 44 7.99 12.17 2.52
N THR A 45 8.06 11.75 1.25
CA THR A 45 7.48 12.55 0.15
C THR A 45 5.97 12.69 0.27
N TRP A 46 5.28 11.62 0.69
CA TRP A 46 3.84 11.66 0.94
C TRP A 46 3.48 12.67 2.04
N LEU A 47 4.19 12.66 3.17
CA LEU A 47 3.99 13.61 4.27
C LEU A 47 4.33 15.06 3.93
N ILE A 48 5.25 15.29 2.97
CA ILE A 48 5.60 16.64 2.52
C ILE A 48 4.50 17.26 1.64
N ILE A 49 3.82 16.43 0.84
CA ILE A 49 2.86 16.90 -0.17
C ILE A 49 1.42 16.91 0.34
N VAL A 50 1.05 15.92 1.15
CA VAL A 50 -0.30 15.75 1.72
C VAL A 50 -0.53 16.71 2.88
#